data_AF-A0A6V7ESM6-F1
#
_entry.id   AF-A0A6V7ESM6-F1
#
_cell.length_a   1.000
_cell.length_b   1.000
_cell.length_c   1.000
_cell.angle_alpha   90.00
_cell.angle_beta   90.00
_cell.angle_gamma   90.00
#
_symmetry.space_group_name_H-M   'P 1'
#
loop_
_entity.id
_entity.type
_entity.pdbx_description
1 polymer ?
#
loop_
_entity_poly.entity_id
_entity_poly.type
_entity_poly.pdbx_seq_one_letter_code
_entity_poly.pdbx_strand_id
1 'polypeptide(L)'
;MALYARGLSAFDTHQGVKGLEFPRVLVVISDDEANGFTFSYDKILGVKVADKDAEKEVGGGDSQRAQTRRLLYVTCSRAEHSLALMVYAQNPGTVRDEVIRKGWFGADEVVLV
;
A
#
# COMPACT_ATOMS: atom_id res chain seq x y z
N MET A 1 11.38 17.95 -13.57
CA MET A 1 10.15 17.80 -12.76
C MET A 1 9.27 16.73 -13.40
N ALA A 2 8.88 15.69 -12.66
CA ALA A 2 8.15 14.54 -13.20
C ALA A 2 6.76 14.92 -13.78
N LEU A 3 6.24 14.11 -14.70
CA LEU A 3 4.97 14.37 -15.40
C LEU A 3 3.74 14.31 -14.46
N TYR A 4 3.77 13.44 -13.44
CA TYR A 4 2.70 13.33 -12.43
C TYR A 4 2.52 14.63 -11.64
N ALA A 5 3.63 15.31 -11.30
CA ALA A 5 3.61 16.56 -10.54
C ALA A 5 3.03 17.75 -11.32
N ARG A 6 2.74 17.56 -12.62
CA ARG A 6 2.11 18.56 -13.49
C ARG A 6 0.65 18.23 -13.82
N GLY A 7 0.08 17.13 -13.29
CA GLY A 7 -1.27 16.66 -13.63
C GLY A 7 -1.41 16.19 -15.09
N LEU A 8 -0.28 15.99 -15.80
CA LEU A 8 -0.23 15.58 -17.21
C LEU A 8 0.06 14.08 -17.36
N SER A 9 -0.15 13.32 -16.30
CA SER A 9 0.18 11.90 -16.21
C SER A 9 -1.00 11.17 -15.59
N ALA A 10 -1.25 9.94 -16.04
CA ALA A 10 -2.26 9.06 -15.44
C ALA A 10 -1.87 8.59 -14.02
N PHE A 11 -0.66 8.91 -13.59
CA PHE A 11 -0.14 8.66 -12.24
C PHE A 11 -0.17 9.93 -11.43
N ASP A 12 -0.48 9.80 -10.15
CA ASP A 12 -0.36 10.84 -9.14
C ASP A 12 0.12 10.21 -7.82
N THR A 13 0.67 11.05 -6.94
CA THR A 13 1.06 10.63 -5.59
C THR A 13 -0.15 10.66 -4.68
N HIS A 14 -0.06 9.96 -3.55
CA HIS A 14 -1.06 10.04 -2.48
C HIS A 14 -1.46 11.49 -2.10
N GLN A 15 -0.54 12.46 -2.21
CA GLN A 15 -0.82 13.84 -1.87
C GLN A 15 -1.68 14.58 -2.92
N GLY A 16 -1.66 14.15 -4.20
CA GLY A 16 -2.40 14.79 -5.29
C GLY A 16 -3.82 14.25 -5.51
N VAL A 17 -4.10 13.02 -5.06
CA VAL A 17 -5.41 12.36 -5.26
C VAL A 17 -6.47 12.66 -4.19
N LYS A 18 -6.15 13.49 -3.19
CA LYS A 18 -7.05 13.72 -2.05
C LYS A 18 -8.31 14.48 -2.49
N GLY A 19 -9.46 13.82 -2.43
CA GLY A 19 -10.76 14.38 -2.84
C GLY A 19 -11.13 14.10 -4.31
N LEU A 20 -10.29 13.38 -5.03
CA LEU A 20 -10.58 12.86 -6.36
C LEU A 20 -10.99 11.38 -6.28
N GLU A 21 -11.72 10.91 -7.28
CA GLU A 21 -12.06 9.51 -7.50
C GLU A 21 -11.84 9.20 -8.98
N PHE A 22 -11.57 7.93 -9.28
CA PHE A 22 -11.24 7.46 -10.61
C PHE A 22 -11.97 6.14 -10.91
N PRO A 23 -12.44 5.92 -12.15
CA PRO A 23 -13.15 4.68 -12.51
C PRO A 23 -12.34 3.41 -12.18
N ARG A 24 -11.03 3.42 -12.44
CA ARG A 24 -10.12 2.31 -12.17
C ARG A 24 -8.79 2.81 -11.62
N VAL A 25 -8.26 2.15 -10.60
CA VAL A 25 -7.01 2.55 -9.93
C VAL A 25 -6.04 1.37 -9.87
N LEU A 26 -4.80 1.62 -10.24
CA LEU A 26 -3.67 0.73 -9.97
C LEU A 26 -2.81 1.39 -8.89
N VAL A 27 -2.65 0.72 -7.75
CA VAL A 27 -1.75 1.13 -6.68
C VAL A 27 -0.45 0.36 -6.82
N VAL A 28 0.64 1.07 -7.09
CA VAL A 28 1.98 0.48 -7.18
C VAL A 28 2.72 0.71 -5.86
N ILE A 29 3.23 -0.36 -5.27
CA ILE A 29 3.90 -0.36 -3.97
C ILE A 29 5.32 -0.91 -4.16
N SER A 30 6.30 -0.13 -3.72
CA SER A 30 7.71 -0.54 -3.63
C SER A 30 8.34 0.15 -2.42
N ASP A 31 8.54 -0.59 -1.32
CA ASP A 31 9.22 -0.06 -0.12
C ASP A 31 10.68 0.33 -0.45
N ASP A 32 11.33 -0.41 -1.35
CA ASP A 32 12.74 -0.17 -1.73
C ASP A 32 12.91 1.14 -2.53
N GLU A 33 11.98 1.46 -3.43
CA GLU A 33 12.06 2.72 -4.20
C GLU A 33 11.49 3.93 -3.44
N ALA A 34 10.64 3.71 -2.43
CA ALA A 34 10.02 4.79 -1.68
C ALA A 34 11.02 5.69 -0.92
N ASN A 35 12.28 5.24 -0.73
CA ASN A 35 13.42 5.99 -0.18
C ASN A 35 13.14 6.77 1.12
N GLY A 36 12.12 6.38 1.88
CA GLY A 36 11.64 7.08 3.07
C GLY A 36 11.23 6.11 4.17
N PHE A 37 11.49 6.49 5.43
CA PHE A 37 11.20 5.66 6.60
C PHE A 37 9.82 5.92 7.21
N THR A 38 8.94 6.66 6.55
CA THR A 38 7.65 7.07 7.15
C THR A 38 6.58 5.99 7.02
N PHE A 39 6.62 5.19 5.96
CA PHE A 39 5.66 4.12 5.70
C PHE A 39 6.42 2.82 5.46
N SER A 40 5.82 1.69 5.81
CA SER A 40 6.38 0.38 5.47
C SER A 40 5.25 -0.59 5.15
N TYR A 41 5.11 -0.88 3.87
CA TYR A 41 4.15 -1.86 3.39
C TYR A 41 4.58 -3.27 3.78
N ASP A 42 5.88 -3.55 3.82
CA ASP A 42 6.42 -4.84 4.28
C ASP A 42 5.91 -5.23 5.68
N LYS A 43 5.76 -4.26 6.59
CA LYS A 43 5.24 -4.50 7.95
C LYS A 43 3.75 -4.85 7.97
N ILE A 44 2.96 -4.35 7.02
CA ILE A 44 1.52 -4.64 6.93
C ILE A 44 1.22 -5.80 5.98
N LEU A 45 2.14 -6.17 5.11
CA LEU A 45 2.05 -7.31 4.19
C LEU A 45 2.81 -8.55 4.70
N GLY A 46 3.31 -8.53 5.93
CA GLY A 46 3.90 -9.70 6.59
C GLY A 46 5.31 -10.06 6.13
N VAL A 47 5.94 -9.26 5.27
CA VAL A 47 7.29 -9.48 4.74
C VAL A 47 8.35 -9.21 5.81
N LYS A 48 8.10 -8.24 6.70
CA LYS A 48 8.98 -7.94 7.84
C LYS A 48 8.28 -8.26 9.15
N VAL A 49 9.00 -8.93 10.05
CA VAL A 49 8.53 -9.18 11.42
C VAL A 49 8.27 -7.85 12.11
N ALA A 50 7.20 -7.83 12.88
CA ALA A 50 6.69 -6.66 13.55
C ALA A 50 7.59 -6.19 14.71
N ASP A 51 8.78 -5.66 14.42
CA ASP A 51 9.69 -5.21 15.48
C ASP A 51 9.13 -3.97 16.21
N LYS A 52 8.79 -4.18 17.48
CA LYS A 52 8.54 -3.18 18.54
C LYS A 52 7.38 -2.19 18.36
N ASP A 53 6.75 -2.09 17.20
CA ASP A 53 5.62 -1.16 16.97
C ASP A 53 4.29 -1.61 17.62
N ALA A 54 4.18 -2.88 18.04
CA ALA A 54 2.97 -3.36 18.74
C ALA A 54 2.79 -2.67 20.10
N GLU A 55 3.90 -2.30 20.76
CA GLU A 55 3.88 -1.61 22.07
C GLU A 55 3.39 -0.16 21.94
N LYS A 56 3.63 0.51 20.80
CA LYS A 56 3.15 1.88 20.54
C LYS A 56 1.65 1.96 20.28
N GLU A 57 1.05 0.93 19.67
CA GLU A 57 -0.41 0.88 19.44
C GLU A 57 -1.18 0.72 20.76
N VAL A 58 -0.64 -0.03 21.71
CA VAL A 58 -1.22 -0.18 23.06
C VAL A 58 -1.16 1.14 23.85
N GLY A 59 -0.15 1.98 23.59
CA GLY A 59 0.01 3.30 24.21
C GLY A 59 -0.79 4.45 23.58
N GLY A 60 -1.62 4.18 22.55
CA GLY A 60 -2.41 5.21 21.86
C GLY A 60 -1.61 6.13 20.93
N GLY A 61 -0.34 5.80 20.63
CA GLY A 61 0.49 6.54 19.69
C GLY A 61 0.21 6.16 18.23
N ASP A 62 0.40 7.09 17.31
CA ASP A 62 0.23 6.82 15.88
C ASP A 62 1.38 5.97 15.32
N SER A 63 1.16 4.66 15.21
CA SER A 63 2.18 3.71 14.75
C SER A 63 2.46 3.86 13.25
N GLN A 64 3.67 3.50 12.82
CA GLN A 64 4.02 3.45 11.39
C GLN A 64 3.07 2.51 10.61
N ARG A 65 2.57 1.45 11.25
CA ARG A 65 1.54 0.56 10.68
C ARG A 65 0.23 1.28 10.48
N ALA A 66 -0.24 2.03 11.47
CA ALA A 66 -1.48 2.81 11.37
C ALA A 66 -1.38 3.85 10.25
N GLN A 67 -0.25 4.56 10.15
CA GLN A 67 0.02 5.50 9.07
C GLN A 67 0.02 4.83 7.68
N THR A 68 0.72 3.71 7.54
CA THR A 68 0.76 2.94 6.28
C THR A 68 -0.62 2.40 5.90
N ARG A 69 -1.42 1.92 6.87
CA ARG A 69 -2.79 1.49 6.62
C ARG A 69 -3.69 2.64 6.16
N ARG A 70 -3.57 3.84 6.75
CA ARG A 70 -4.33 5.00 6.30
C ARG A 70 -3.94 5.42 4.89
N LEU A 71 -2.65 5.37 4.57
CA LEU A 71 -2.15 5.63 3.23
C LEU A 71 -2.72 4.64 2.20
N LEU A 72 -2.67 3.35 2.52
CA LEU A 72 -3.25 2.30 1.68
C LEU A 72 -4.76 2.49 1.52
N TYR A 73 -5.47 2.80 2.61
CA TYR A 73 -6.90 3.09 2.55
C TYR A 73 -7.21 4.25 1.61
N VAL A 74 -6.51 5.39 1.75
CA VAL A 74 -6.75 6.59 0.94
C VAL A 74 -6.49 6.33 -0.54
N THR A 75 -5.49 5.52 -0.89
CA THR A 75 -5.15 5.20 -2.29
C THR A 75 -6.13 4.19 -2.88
N CYS A 76 -6.46 3.13 -2.16
CA CYS A 76 -7.43 2.12 -2.61
C CYS A 76 -8.85 2.70 -2.72
N SER A 77 -9.27 3.58 -1.81
CA SER A 77 -10.61 4.15 -1.78
C SER A 77 -10.88 5.17 -2.91
N ARG A 78 -9.92 5.39 -3.83
CA ARG A 78 -10.12 6.26 -5.00
C ARG A 78 -10.77 5.52 -6.16
N ALA A 79 -10.85 4.20 -6.11
CA ALA A 79 -11.43 3.39 -7.17
C ALA A 79 -12.96 3.36 -7.08
N GLU A 80 -13.66 3.72 -8.17
CA GLU A 80 -15.12 3.62 -8.27
C GLU A 80 -15.58 2.24 -8.75
N HIS A 81 -14.81 1.58 -9.62
CA HIS A 81 -15.20 0.31 -10.24
C HIS A 81 -14.18 -0.81 -10.08
N SER A 82 -12.89 -0.53 -10.24
CA SER A 82 -11.87 -1.57 -10.21
C SER A 82 -10.59 -1.09 -9.54
N LEU A 83 -10.02 -1.95 -8.70
CA LEU A 83 -8.77 -1.73 -7.99
C LEU A 83 -7.81 -2.87 -8.32
N ALA A 84 -6.56 -2.53 -8.59
CA ALA A 84 -5.45 -3.48 -8.65
C ALA A 84 -4.30 -3.00 -7.76
N LEU A 85 -3.61 -3.95 -7.11
CA LEU A 85 -2.40 -3.71 -6.34
C LEU A 85 -1.22 -4.40 -7.03
N MET A 86 -0.17 -3.64 -7.33
CA MET A 86 1.11 -4.16 -7.81
C MET A 86 2.15 -3.94 -6.73
N VAL A 87 2.66 -5.02 -6.15
CA VAL A 87 3.60 -4.96 -5.03
C VAL A 87 4.94 -5.54 -5.47
N TYR A 88 5.97 -4.70 -5.47
CA TYR A 88 7.35 -5.12 -5.53
C TYR A 88 7.79 -5.48 -4.11
N ALA A 89 8.08 -6.76 -3.88
CA ALA A 89 8.50 -7.26 -2.59
C ALA A 89 9.69 -8.21 -2.77
N GLN A 90 10.60 -8.21 -1.79
CA GLN A 90 11.72 -9.14 -1.73
C GLN A 90 11.25 -10.60 -1.58
N ASN A 91 10.08 -10.81 -0.96
CA ASN A 91 9.43 -12.12 -0.87
C ASN A 91 7.94 -12.04 -1.28
N PRO A 92 7.64 -12.12 -2.59
CA PRO A 92 6.27 -12.07 -3.09
C PRO A 92 5.38 -13.21 -2.60
N GLY A 93 5.97 -14.38 -2.30
CA GLY A 93 5.25 -15.53 -1.74
C GLY A 93 4.65 -15.23 -0.37
N THR A 94 5.43 -14.62 0.52
CA THR A 94 4.94 -14.16 1.82
C THR A 94 3.83 -13.13 1.70
N VAL A 95 3.95 -12.17 0.76
CA VAL A 95 2.88 -11.19 0.50
C VAL A 95 1.60 -11.91 0.08
N ARG A 96 1.67 -12.82 -0.90
CA ARG A 96 0.52 -13.62 -1.37
C ARG A 96 -0.16 -14.32 -0.20
N ASP A 97 0.60 -15.09 0.58
CA ASP A 97 0.04 -15.89 1.65
C ASP A 97 -0.59 -14.99 2.73
N GLU A 98 0.03 -13.84 3.02
CA GLU A 98 -0.49 -12.90 4.02
C GLU A 98 -1.78 -12.20 3.55
N VAL A 99 -1.87 -11.75 2.30
CA VAL A 99 -3.08 -11.07 1.80
C VAL A 99 -4.26 -12.04 1.68
N ILE A 100 -3.99 -13.32 1.34
CA ILE A 100 -5.00 -14.39 1.36
C ILE A 100 -5.41 -14.69 2.80
N ARG A 101 -4.45 -14.86 3.71
CA ARG A 101 -4.72 -15.14 5.14
C ARG A 101 -5.54 -14.02 5.79
N LYS A 102 -5.34 -12.77 5.40
CA LYS A 102 -6.15 -11.61 5.84
C LYS A 102 -7.51 -11.50 5.17
N GLY A 103 -7.79 -12.31 4.14
CA GLY A 103 -9.00 -12.23 3.35
C GLY A 103 -9.10 -10.94 2.53
N TRP A 104 -7.97 -10.31 2.17
CA TRP A 104 -7.97 -9.14 1.28
C TRP A 104 -8.21 -9.54 -0.17
N PHE A 105 -7.73 -10.72 -0.56
CA PHE A 105 -7.85 -11.29 -1.89
C PHE A 105 -8.08 -12.80 -1.80
N GLY A 106 -8.83 -13.34 -2.77
CA GLY A 106 -8.89 -14.77 -3.06
C GLY A 106 -7.57 -15.29 -3.64
N ALA A 107 -7.36 -16.60 -3.59
CA ALA A 107 -6.13 -17.22 -4.12
C ALA A 107 -6.00 -17.08 -5.65
N ASP A 108 -7.13 -16.97 -6.34
CA ASP A 108 -7.26 -16.73 -7.78
C ASP A 108 -7.14 -15.26 -8.19
N GLU A 109 -7.20 -14.34 -7.22
CA GLU A 109 -7.04 -12.90 -7.44
C GLU A 109 -5.57 -12.43 -7.30
N VAL A 110 -4.67 -13.33 -6.87
CA VAL A 110 -3.25 -13.02 -6.66
C VAL A 110 -2.38 -13.74 -7.68
N VAL A 111 -1.66 -12.96 -8.49
CA VAL A 111 -0.71 -13.47 -9.48
C VAL A 111 0.72 -13.08 -9.07
N LEU A 112 1.61 -14.08 -9.01
CA LEU A 112 3.04 -13.86 -8.88
C LEU A 112 3.65 -13.81 -10.29
N VAL A 113 4.43 -12.76 -10.57
CA VAL A 113 5.07 -12.50 -11.85
C VAL A 113 6.58 -12.60 -11.70
#